data_AF-A0A1H9D914-F1
#
_entry.id   AF-A0A1H9D914-F1
#
_cell.length_a   1.000
_cell.length_b   1.000
_cell.length_c   1.000
_cell.angle_alpha   90.00
_cell.angle_beta   90.00
_cell.angle_gamma   90.00
#
_symmetry.space_group_name_H-M   'P 1'
#
loop_
_entity.id
_entity.type
_entity.pdbx_description
1 polymer ?
#
loop_
_entity_poly.entity_id
_entity_poly.type
_entity_poly.pdbx_seq_one_letter_code
_entity_poly.pdbx_strand_id
1 'polypeptide(L)'
;MTDDRLIGIAWSLDRLRWVPTDQLSEVVERDGLCMWAFTNEPPDAGEELTDRELAQRTCAGCPVQDECLELELRTAGEDTTGVWGALTDDDRRELYPHWLRRGDRFERGPRS
;
A
#
# COMPACT_ATOMS: atom_id res chain seq x y z
N MET A 1 6.22 -21.28 -1.67
CA MET A 1 5.68 -21.05 -3.03
C MET A 1 5.52 -19.55 -3.13
N THR A 2 6.16 -18.91 -4.09
CA THR A 2 5.98 -17.47 -4.27
C THR A 2 4.56 -17.21 -4.71
N ASP A 3 3.87 -16.31 -4.01
CA ASP A 3 2.52 -15.90 -4.37
C ASP A 3 2.56 -15.09 -5.67
N ASP A 4 2.09 -15.67 -6.78
CA ASP A 4 2.08 -15.03 -8.10
C ASP A 4 1.30 -13.71 -8.10
N ARG A 5 0.34 -13.55 -7.19
CA ARG A 5 -0.38 -12.28 -7.00
C ARG A 5 0.55 -11.20 -6.46
N LEU A 6 1.40 -11.48 -5.47
CA LEU A 6 2.36 -10.49 -4.95
C LEU A 6 3.38 -10.07 -6.01
N ILE A 7 3.83 -11.00 -6.87
CA ILE A 7 4.66 -10.65 -8.02
C ILE A 7 3.90 -9.70 -8.96
N GLY A 8 2.65 -10.00 -9.27
CA GLY A 8 1.79 -9.16 -10.11
C GLY A 8 1.61 -7.74 -9.55
N ILE A 9 1.44 -7.62 -8.23
CA ILE A 9 1.39 -6.32 -7.53
C ILE A 9 2.72 -5.58 -7.66
N ALA A 10 3.86 -6.25 -7.43
CA ALA A 10 5.16 -5.60 -7.61
C ALA A 10 5.36 -5.05 -9.03
N TRP A 11 4.75 -5.69 -10.05
CA TRP A 11 4.77 -5.19 -11.43
C TRP A 11 3.82 -4.03 -11.67
N SER A 12 2.62 -4.02 -11.08
CA SER A 12 1.67 -2.90 -11.24
C SER A 12 2.27 -1.59 -10.71
N LEU A 13 3.04 -1.67 -9.62
CA LEU A 13 3.71 -0.53 -8.98
C LEU A 13 4.80 0.13 -9.83
N ASP A 14 5.32 -0.53 -10.87
CA ASP A 14 6.32 0.07 -11.76
C ASP A 14 5.83 1.34 -12.46
N ARG A 15 4.51 1.49 -12.64
CA ARG A 15 3.93 2.71 -13.20
C ARG A 15 4.23 3.95 -12.35
N LEU A 16 4.48 3.75 -11.05
CA LEU A 16 4.76 4.80 -10.06
C LEU A 16 6.26 5.02 -9.83
N ARG A 17 7.12 4.24 -10.50
CA ARG A 17 8.57 4.23 -10.30
C ARG A 17 9.20 5.63 -10.32
N TRP A 18 8.73 6.48 -11.22
CA TRP A 18 9.27 7.81 -11.46
C TRP A 18 8.45 8.93 -10.82
N VAL A 19 7.40 8.58 -10.07
CA VAL A 19 6.63 9.54 -9.29
C VAL A 19 7.43 9.88 -8.03
N PRO A 20 7.63 11.17 -7.71
CA PRO A 20 8.31 11.59 -6.49
C PRO A 20 7.56 11.18 -5.23
N THR A 21 8.30 10.78 -4.19
CA THR A 21 7.73 10.37 -2.91
C THR A 21 6.85 11.45 -2.28
N ASP A 22 7.22 12.74 -2.39
CA ASP A 22 6.39 13.86 -1.92
C ASP A 22 5.04 13.95 -2.63
N GLN A 23 5.00 13.65 -3.93
CA GLN A 23 3.74 13.62 -4.68
C GLN A 23 2.89 12.40 -4.32
N LEU A 24 3.51 11.25 -4.06
CA LEU A 24 2.80 10.08 -3.55
C LEU A 24 2.18 10.39 -2.19
N SER A 25 2.94 10.98 -1.27
CA SER A 25 2.43 11.43 0.04
C SER A 25 1.24 12.38 -0.11
N GLU A 26 1.37 13.42 -0.94
CA GLU A 26 0.30 14.40 -1.16
C GLU A 26 -1.00 13.74 -1.69
N VAL A 27 -0.88 12.85 -2.68
CA VAL A 27 -2.04 12.14 -3.27
C VAL A 27 -2.68 11.19 -2.27
N VAL A 28 -1.87 10.42 -1.54
CA VAL A 28 -2.36 9.45 -0.54
C VAL A 28 -3.05 10.17 0.61
N GLU A 29 -2.48 11.27 1.10
CA GLU A 29 -3.09 12.10 2.13
C GLU A 29 -4.41 12.70 1.65
N ARG A 30 -4.46 13.26 0.43
CA ARG A 30 -5.66 13.91 -0.10
C ARG A 30 -6.80 12.94 -0.40
N ASP A 31 -6.49 11.82 -1.05
CA ASP A 31 -7.50 10.95 -1.67
C ASP A 31 -7.65 9.58 -0.98
N GLY A 32 -6.83 9.29 0.04
CA GLY A 32 -6.83 8.03 0.79
C GLY A 32 -8.07 7.86 1.66
N LEU A 33 -9.08 7.15 1.16
CA LEU A 33 -10.39 7.03 1.83
C LEU A 33 -10.27 6.56 3.28
N CYS A 34 -9.43 5.58 3.58
CA CYS A 34 -9.27 5.05 4.94
C CYS A 34 -8.68 6.07 5.94
N MET A 35 -7.97 7.10 5.48
CA MET A 35 -7.46 8.17 6.36
C MET A 35 -8.56 9.12 6.80
N TRP A 36 -9.62 9.25 6.00
CA TRP A 36 -10.76 10.15 6.24
C TRP A 36 -12.01 9.42 6.74
N ALA A 37 -12.14 8.12 6.44
CA ALA A 37 -13.34 7.31 6.66
C ALA A 37 -13.38 6.59 8.01
N PHE A 38 -12.80 7.16 9.07
CA PHE A 38 -13.08 6.70 10.44
C PHE A 38 -14.47 7.17 10.89
N THR A 39 -15.52 6.64 10.27
CA THR A 39 -16.90 6.73 10.75
C THR A 39 -17.29 5.43 11.43
N ASN A 40 -16.98 5.31 12.73
CA ASN A 40 -17.61 4.50 13.81
C ASN A 40 -18.10 3.04 13.60
N GLU A 41 -18.06 2.45 12.41
CA GLU A 41 -18.47 1.06 12.17
C GLU A 41 -17.26 0.24 11.69
N PRO A 42 -16.91 -0.85 12.40
CA PRO A 42 -15.78 -1.66 12.01
C PRO A 42 -16.07 -2.36 10.67
N PRO A 43 -15.08 -2.45 9.77
CA PRO A 43 -15.29 -2.91 8.40
C PRO A 43 -15.70 -4.39 8.30
N ASP A 44 -15.59 -5.15 9.38
CA ASP A 44 -16.05 -6.53 9.49
C ASP A 44 -17.58 -6.64 9.56
N ALA A 45 -18.32 -5.58 9.93
CA ALA A 45 -19.78 -5.58 10.08
C ALA A 45 -20.32 -6.77 10.92
N GLY A 46 -19.50 -7.31 11.83
CA GLY A 46 -19.82 -8.50 12.65
C GLY A 46 -19.58 -9.86 11.97
N GLU A 47 -18.91 -9.90 10.81
CA GLU A 47 -18.47 -11.12 10.12
C GLU A 47 -17.08 -11.57 10.61
N GLU A 48 -16.83 -12.88 10.71
CA GLU A 48 -15.47 -13.40 10.91
C GLU A 48 -14.68 -13.32 9.60
N LEU A 49 -13.96 -12.21 9.42
CA LEU A 49 -13.05 -12.01 8.30
C LEU A 49 -11.62 -12.36 8.70
N THR A 50 -10.88 -12.95 7.76
CA THR A 50 -9.42 -13.01 7.88
C THR A 50 -8.83 -11.60 7.79
N ASP A 51 -7.64 -11.38 8.37
CA ASP A 51 -6.94 -10.08 8.28
C ASP A 51 -6.78 -9.61 6.83
N ARG A 52 -6.60 -10.55 5.89
CA ARG A 52 -6.49 -10.26 4.46
C ARG A 52 -7.81 -9.79 3.86
N GLU A 53 -8.94 -10.36 4.26
CA GLU A 53 -10.26 -9.91 3.81
C GLU A 53 -10.62 -8.56 4.41
N LEU A 54 -10.27 -8.35 5.69
CA LEU A 54 -10.45 -7.06 6.36
C LEU A 54 -9.63 -5.96 5.68
N ALA A 55 -8.38 -6.24 5.32
CA ALA A 55 -7.53 -5.33 4.58
C ALA A 55 -8.13 -4.94 3.22
N GLN A 56 -8.62 -5.93 2.47
CA GLN A 56 -9.29 -5.70 1.19
C GLN A 56 -10.55 -4.87 1.33
N ARG A 57 -11.38 -5.15 2.34
CA ARG A 57 -12.63 -4.44 2.59
C ARG A 57 -12.39 -3.00 3.04
N THR A 58 -11.36 -2.78 3.87
CA THR A 58 -10.94 -1.44 4.33
C THR A 58 -10.51 -0.55 3.16
N CYS A 59 -9.79 -1.12 2.20
CA CYS A 59 -9.28 -0.37 1.04
C CYS A 59 -10.24 -0.39 -0.16
N ALA A 60 -11.36 -1.12 -0.09
CA ALA A 60 -12.28 -1.29 -1.21
C ALA A 60 -12.80 0.08 -1.70
N GLY A 61 -12.64 0.32 -3.01
CA GLY A 61 -13.06 1.59 -3.63
C GLY A 61 -12.11 2.77 -3.42
N CYS A 62 -11.01 2.61 -2.67
CA CYS A 62 -10.00 3.66 -2.54
C CYS A 62 -9.28 3.85 -3.90
N PRO A 63 -9.22 5.08 -4.44
CA PRO A 63 -8.65 5.33 -5.77
C PRO A 63 -7.11 5.30 -5.78
N VAL A 64 -6.48 5.33 -4.60
CA VAL A 64 -5.02 5.51 -4.44
C VAL A 64 -4.35 4.30 -3.78
N GLN A 65 -4.86 3.10 -4.01
CA GLN A 65 -4.34 1.88 -3.37
C GLN A 65 -2.88 1.58 -3.76
N ASP A 66 -2.55 1.69 -5.04
CA ASP A 66 -1.19 1.44 -5.53
C ASP A 66 -0.22 2.54 -5.07
N GLU A 67 -0.66 3.79 -5.05
CA GLU A 67 0.10 4.95 -4.58
C GLU A 67 0.37 4.84 -3.07
N CYS A 68 -0.62 4.41 -2.29
CA CYS A 68 -0.50 4.12 -0.87
C CYS A 68 0.51 3.00 -0.60
N LEU A 69 0.45 1.91 -1.37
CA LEU A 69 1.38 0.81 -1.22
C LEU A 69 2.81 1.19 -1.64
N GLU A 70 2.98 1.88 -2.77
CA GLU A 70 4.30 2.33 -3.23
C GLU A 70 4.93 3.32 -2.25
N LEU A 71 4.14 4.25 -1.69
CA LEU A 71 4.62 5.17 -0.67
C LEU A 71 5.15 4.41 0.54
N GLU A 72 4.34 3.49 1.06
CA GLU A 72 4.68 2.71 2.25
C GLU A 72 5.96 1.89 2.05
N LEU A 73 6.09 1.19 0.92
CA LEU A 73 7.28 0.40 0.59
C LEU A 73 8.55 1.25 0.48
N ARG A 74 8.44 2.54 0.11
CA ARG A 74 9.59 3.45 0.06
C ARG A 74 9.96 4.02 1.42
N THR A 75 8.99 4.29 2.29
CA THR A 75 9.24 5.02 3.54
C THR A 75 9.55 4.10 4.72
N ALA A 76 8.94 2.92 4.76
CA ALA A 76 9.05 2.01 5.89
C ALA A 76 9.36 0.57 5.51
N GLY A 77 9.15 0.18 4.25
CA GLY A 77 9.53 -1.14 3.77
C GLY A 77 8.77 -2.26 4.49
N GLU A 78 9.47 -3.04 5.32
CA GLU A 78 8.92 -4.17 6.07
C GLU A 78 8.52 -3.85 7.52
N ASP A 79 8.84 -2.65 8.02
CA ASP A 79 8.85 -2.33 9.46
C ASP A 79 7.55 -1.69 10.00
N THR A 80 6.58 -1.42 9.15
CA THR A 80 5.28 -0.83 9.55
C THR A 80 4.24 -1.88 9.88
N THR A 81 3.24 -1.50 10.67
CA THR A 81 2.06 -2.32 10.95
C THR A 81 0.81 -1.74 10.27
N GLY A 82 -0.25 -2.54 10.17
CA GLY A 82 -1.54 -2.12 9.63
C GLY A 82 -1.73 -2.42 8.14
N VAL A 83 -2.81 -1.85 7.59
CA VAL A 83 -3.29 -2.09 6.23
C VAL A 83 -2.81 -0.98 5.31
N TRP A 84 -2.12 -1.36 4.23
CA TRP A 84 -1.61 -0.43 3.22
C TRP A 84 -1.87 -1.01 1.83
N GLY A 85 -2.55 -0.24 0.98
CA GLY A 85 -2.94 -0.69 -0.38
C GLY A 85 -3.60 -2.07 -0.42
N ALA A 86 -4.56 -2.33 0.47
CA ALA A 86 -5.28 -3.60 0.62
C ALA A 86 -4.42 -4.81 1.05
N LEU A 87 -3.20 -4.59 1.55
CA LEU A 87 -2.31 -5.64 2.05
C LEU A 87 -2.13 -5.57 3.57
N THR A 88 -1.98 -6.74 4.19
CA THR A 88 -1.57 -6.90 5.59
C THR A 88 -0.06 -6.68 5.75
N ASP A 89 0.40 -6.65 7.00
CA ASP A 89 1.83 -6.65 7.34
C ASP A 89 2.57 -7.87 6.73
N ASP A 90 2.05 -9.07 6.91
CA ASP A 90 2.64 -10.29 6.36
C ASP A 90 2.68 -10.29 4.82
N ASP A 91 1.59 -9.88 4.15
CA ASP A 91 1.55 -9.76 2.69
C ASP A 91 2.60 -8.75 2.20
N ARG A 92 2.80 -7.65 2.93
CA ARG A 92 3.77 -6.61 2.58
C ARG A 92 5.21 -7.09 2.78
N ARG A 93 5.50 -7.83 3.85
CA ARG A 93 6.80 -8.46 4.08
C ARG A 93 7.16 -9.45 2.98
N GLU A 94 6.19 -10.24 2.52
CA GLU A 94 6.39 -11.15 1.40
C GLU A 94 6.57 -10.40 0.07
N LEU A 95 5.86 -9.30 -0.14
CA LEU A 95 5.95 -8.45 -1.34
C LEU A 95 7.30 -7.72 -1.45
N TYR A 96 7.85 -7.23 -0.34
CA TYR A 96 8.98 -6.29 -0.34
C TYR A 96 10.22 -6.81 -1.11
N PRO A 97 10.66 -8.08 -0.99
CA PRO A 97 11.73 -8.63 -1.83
C PRO A 97 11.43 -8.64 -3.33
N HIS A 98 10.16 -8.80 -3.74
CA HIS A 98 9.76 -8.73 -5.15
C HIS A 98 9.80 -7.30 -5.67
N TRP A 99 9.37 -6.35 -4.83
CA TRP A 99 9.44 -4.93 -5.12
C TRP A 99 10.89 -4.43 -5.27
N LEU A 100 11.79 -4.82 -4.36
CA LEU A 100 13.23 -4.48 -4.43
C LEU A 100 13.88 -4.98 -5.73
N ARG A 101 13.52 -6.18 -6.21
CA ARG A 101 14.01 -6.72 -7.48
C ARG A 101 13.58 -5.92 -8.70
N ARG A 102 12.60 -5.03 -8.57
CA ARG A 102 12.22 -4.10 -9.65
C ARG A 102 13.29 -3.01 -9.85
N GLY A 103 14.19 -2.77 -8.90
CA GLY A 103 15.27 -1.78 -9.01
C GLY A 103 14.87 -0.38 -8.55
N ASP A 104 15.69 0.62 -8.85
CA ASP A 104 15.59 1.95 -8.24
C ASP A 104 14.25 2.68 -8.48
N ARG A 105 13.89 3.51 -7.49
CA ARG A 105 12.73 4.41 -7.49
C ARG A 105 13.21 5.86 -7.42
N PHE A 106 12.38 6.78 -7.91
CA PHE A 106 12.72 8.20 -7.86
C PHE A 106 12.57 8.74 -6.43
N GLU A 107 13.70 9.04 -5.80
CA GLU A 107 13.75 9.85 -4.59
C GLU A 107 14.13 11.28 -4.99
N ARG A 108 13.18 12.21 -4.93
CA ARG A 108 13.56 13.63 -4.89
C ARG A 108 14.01 13.92 -3.46
N GLY A 109 15.25 14.36 -3.29
CA GLY A 109 15.67 14.96 -2.02
C GLY A 109 14.72 16.10 -1.62
N PRO A 110 14.58 16.39 -0.31
CA PRO A 110 13.59 17.33 0.21
C PRO A 110 13.68 18.67 -0.51
N ARG A 111 12.52 19.22 -0.89
CA ARG A 111 12.42 20.58 -1.43
C ARG A 111 12.69 21.55 -0.29
N SER A 112 13.79 22.29 -0.40
CA SER A 112 14.21 23.36 0.53
C SER A 112 13.16 24.44 0.70
#